data_AF-T0L9F2-F1
#
_entry.id   AF-T0L9F2-F1
#
_cell.length_a   1.000
_cell.length_b   1.000
_cell.length_c   1.000
_cell.angle_alpha   90.00
_cell.angle_beta   90.00
_cell.angle_gamma   90.00
#
_symmetry.space_group_name_H-M   'P 1'
#
loop_
_entity.id
_entity.type
_entity.pdbx_description
1 polymer ?
#
loop_
_entity_poly.entity_id
_entity_poly.type
_entity_poly.pdbx_seq_one_letter_code
_entity_poly.pdbx_strand_id
1 'polypeptide(L)' 'MEDARRVSVAKLKANFAKKFPDHPLTRILLSEPDTLAKEEFLAKAQTWLAFFHGGKENE' A
#
# COMPACT_ATOMS: atom_id res chain seq x y z
N MET A 1 -20.51 19.97 0.51
CA MET A 1 -19.88 18.89 -0.30
C MET A 1 -18.45 18.81 0.18
N GLU A 2 -18.12 17.82 1.00
CA GLU A 2 -16.72 17.57 1.33
C GLU A 2 -16.03 17.14 0.03
N ASP A 3 -15.07 17.95 -0.45
CA ASP A 3 -14.10 17.48 -1.42
C ASP A 3 -13.50 16.19 -0.88
N ALA A 4 -13.92 15.06 -1.46
CA ALA A 4 -13.41 13.73 -1.16
C ALA A 4 -11.94 13.68 -1.61
N ARG A 5 -11.08 14.27 -0.79
CA ARG A 5 -9.68 14.56 -1.11
C ARG A 5 -8.96 13.23 -1.28
N ARG A 6 -8.78 12.82 -2.53
CA ARG A 6 -8.15 11.54 -2.89
C ARG A 6 -6.66 11.58 -2.61
N VAL A 7 -6.11 10.45 -2.18
CA VAL A 7 -4.68 10.25 -1.96
C VAL A 7 -4.13 9.44 -3.13
N SER A 8 -3.11 9.95 -3.83
CA SER A 8 -2.44 9.18 -4.86
C SER A 8 -1.37 8.28 -4.26
N VAL A 9 -1.37 7.01 -4.65
CA VAL A 9 -0.39 5.99 -4.23
C VAL A 9 0.46 5.47 -5.40
N ALA A 10 0.26 5.97 -6.63
CA ALA A 10 1.02 5.55 -7.81
C ALA A 10 2.54 5.59 -7.61
N LYS A 11 3.06 6.69 -7.02
CA LYS A 11 4.49 6.83 -6.73
C LYS A 11 4.98 5.84 -5.67
N LEU A 12 4.16 5.54 -4.66
CA LEU A 12 4.48 4.53 -3.64
C LEU A 12 4.62 3.16 -4.29
N LYS A 13 3.61 2.76 -5.08
CA LYS A 13 3.58 1.49 -5.82
C LYS A 13 4.82 1.33 -6.71
N ALA A 14 5.08 2.31 -7.57
CA ALA A 14 6.20 2.27 -8.52
C ALA A 14 7.56 2.21 -7.81
N ASN A 15 7.76 3.04 -6.78
CA ASN A 15 9.02 3.07 -6.04
C ASN A 15 9.26 1.78 -5.25
N PHE A 16 8.22 1.22 -4.63
CA PHE A 16 8.33 -0.01 -3.87
C PHE A 16 8.61 -1.20 -4.80
N ALA A 17 7.84 -1.34 -5.88
CA ALA A 17 8.03 -2.41 -6.86
C ALA A 17 9.42 -2.39 -7.51
N LYS A 18 9.96 -1.19 -7.79
CA LYS A 18 11.31 -1.03 -8.32
C LYS A 18 12.39 -1.48 -7.33
N LYS A 19 12.21 -1.21 -6.03
CA LYS A 19 13.19 -1.54 -4.99
C LYS A 19 13.09 -2.98 -4.48
N PHE A 20 11.88 -3.54 -4.45
CA PHE A 20 11.58 -4.82 -3.83
C PHE A 20 10.71 -5.70 -4.74
N PRO A 21 11.14 -6.03 -5.96
CA PRO A 21 10.30 -6.72 -6.95
C PRO A 21 9.74 -8.06 -6.46
N ASP A 22 10.51 -8.81 -5.67
CA ASP A 22 10.13 -10.14 -5.17
C ASP A 22 9.41 -10.13 -3.82
N HIS A 23 9.26 -8.96 -3.19
CA HIS A 23 8.58 -8.87 -1.89
C HIS A 23 7.07 -9.13 -2.07
N PRO A 24 6.41 -9.95 -1.24
CA PRO A 24 4.98 -10.26 -1.39
C PRO A 24 4.08 -9.01 -1.44
N LEU A 25 4.39 -8.01 -0.62
CA LEU A 25 3.71 -6.70 -0.63
C LEU A 25 3.76 -6.00 -2.00
N THR A 26 4.75 -6.24 -2.84
CA THR A 26 4.83 -5.62 -4.18
C THR A 26 3.65 -6.04 -5.06
N ARG A 27 3.29 -7.33 -5.06
CA ARG A 27 2.12 -7.81 -5.82
C ARG A 27 0.82 -7.21 -5.30
N ILE A 28 0.70 -7.06 -3.98
CA ILE A 28 -0.45 -6.42 -3.33
C ILE A 28 -0.52 -4.95 -3.72
N LEU A 29 0.56 -4.18 -3.56
CA LEU A 29 0.57 -2.76 -3.91
C LEU A 29 0.26 -2.53 -5.39
N LEU A 30 0.77 -3.38 -6.29
CA LEU A 30 0.52 -3.24 -7.73
C LEU A 30 -0.94 -3.48 -8.12
N SER A 31 -1.70 -4.28 -7.37
CA SER A 31 -3.13 -4.51 -7.65
C SER A 31 -4.06 -3.41 -7.13
N GLU A 32 -3.56 -2.51 -6.28
CA GLU A 32 -4.34 -1.40 -5.72
C GLU A 32 -4.61 -0.30 -6.76
N PRO A 33 -5.72 0.45 -6.68
CA PRO A 33 -5.92 1.61 -7.53
C PRO A 33 -4.90 2.71 -7.21
N ASP A 34 -4.56 3.52 -8.20
CA ASP A 34 -3.55 4.59 -8.05
C ASP A 34 -4.01 5.78 -7.21
N THR A 35 -5.31 5.88 -6.95
CA THR A 35 -5.91 6.89 -6.07
C THR A 35 -6.98 6.30 -5.17
N LEU A 36 -6.90 6.62 -3.89
CA LEU A 36 -7.76 6.09 -2.83
C LEU A 36 -8.50 7.24 -2.13
N ALA A 37 -9.67 6.95 -1.56
CA ALA A 37 -10.25 7.85 -0.55
C ALA A 37 -9.33 7.90 0.70
N LYS A 38 -9.45 8.92 1.55
CA LYS A 38 -8.61 9.06 2.75
C LYS A 38 -8.78 7.88 3.70
N GLU A 39 -10.02 7.50 3.94
CA GLU A 39 -10.41 6.44 4.86
C GLU A 39 -9.94 5.09 4.33
N GLU A 40 -10.09 4.88 3.02
CA GLU A 40 -9.59 3.70 2.31
C GLU A 40 -8.06 3.61 2.36
N PHE A 41 -7.37 4.74 2.15
CA PHE A 41 -5.91 4.81 2.27
C PHE A 41 -5.43 4.44 3.67
N LEU A 42 -6.06 4.98 4.73
CA LEU A 42 -5.69 4.66 6.11
C LEU A 42 -5.88 3.17 6.41
N ALA A 43 -7.03 2.60 6.03
CA ALA A 43 -7.30 1.18 6.25
C ALA A 43 -6.29 0.29 5.49
N LYS A 44 -6.05 0.57 4.21
CA LYS A 44 -5.09 -0.20 3.40
C LYS A 44 -3.66 -0.05 3.90
N ALA A 45 -3.24 1.13 4.33
CA ALA A 45 -1.90 1.35 4.87
C ALA A 45 -1.62 0.48 6.11
N GLN A 46 -2.61 0.32 7.00
CA GLN A 46 -2.50 -0.60 8.15
C GLN A 46 -2.30 -2.04 7.69
N THR A 47 -3.08 -2.50 6.71
CA THR A 47 -2.92 -3.84 6.12
C THR A 47 -1.55 -4.01 5.47
N TRP A 48 -1.09 -3.04 4.69
CA TRP A 48 0.23 -3.09 4.04
C TRP A 48 1.37 -3.17 5.05
N LEU A 49 1.29 -2.41 6.16
CA LEU A 49 2.26 -2.47 7.25
C LEU A 49 2.23 -3.82 7.96
N ALA A 50 1.05 -4.40 8.17
CA ALA A 50 0.93 -5.75 8.74
C ALA A 50 1.59 -6.80 7.83
N PHE A 51 1.38 -6.74 6.51
CA PHE A 51 2.06 -7.63 5.56
C PHE A 51 3.58 -7.38 5.48
N PHE A 52 4.02 -6.14 5.68
CA PHE A 52 5.43 -5.79 5.71
C PHE A 52 6.13 -6.32 6.97
N HIS A 53 5.47 -6.29 8.13
CA HIS A 53 6.03 -6.75 9.40
C HIS A 53 5.77 -8.23 9.71
N GLY A 54 4.70 -8.82 9.16
CA GLY A 54 4.23 -10.18 9.44
C GLY A 54 5.19 -11.31 9.02
N GLY A 55 6.39 -10.99 8.52
CA GLY A 55 7.50 -11.93 8.37
C GLY A 55 8.38 -12.07 9.63
N LYS A 56 8.06 -11.42 10.75
CA LYS A 56 8.88 -11.40 11.99
C LYS A 56 8.22 -11.95 13.26
N GLU A 57 7.12 -12.69 13.15
CA GLU A 57 6.50 -13.36 14.31
C GLU A 57 6.63 -14.88 14.25
N ASN A 58 7.85 -15.39 14.00
CA ASN A 58 8.23 -16.77 14.28
C ASN A 58 9.77 -16.87 14.38
N GLU A 59 10.33 -16.42 15.51
CA GLU A 59 11.41 -17.10 16.24
C GLU A 59 11.44 -16.61 17.68
#